data_AF-A0A264Y5L2-F1
#
_entry.id   AF-A0A264Y5L2-F1
#
_cell.length_a   1.000
_cell.length_b   1.000
_cell.length_c   1.000
_cell.angle_alpha   90.00
_cell.angle_beta   90.00
_cell.angle_gamma   90.00
#
_symmetry.space_group_name_H-M   'P 1'
#
loop_
_entity.id
_entity.type
_entity.pdbx_description
1 polymer ?
#
loop_
_entity_poly.entity_id
_entity_poly.type
_entity_poly.pdbx_seq_one_letter_code
_entity_poly.pdbx_strand_id
1 'polypeptide(L)'
;MQAFAESDNQFCLVTNASQLHVGDEVVIVSRDYCAAISKYEASPYIKSCHVDVLQNGAAVEVNNDSVAVFVMEKSGSSWSFKNEEKGWLWASSRVSYELSFSSDKPKAKSNLAEVMVNADGNAIIEFGVKNYKYLKYNPKGKFGCYLYDDSQEHIQIYRRVRRMASLTLSEDADNTPALKEASGCLVESVRLERTFVADGGFYSLCLPFSLNSDDLSQSLPGVAVMRLVRAISKESDKVEFSFSRVREIIAGEPYIIKVEGGDIINPVFLNREIEAAEPKVVTVNANYNSYSFQGTFSPVLLKANGSTRFISSDGTRLVTPNGEGQFKAMRAYFVLPDVKSSTTLTGAAAQNVYSVNVETSIDAPTITSNPTVAYDLSGRKTFLHSKGIVIVDGKKILNKQ
;
A
#
# COMPACT_ATOMS: atom_id res chain seq x y z
N MET A 1 28.53 14.50 9.95
CA MET A 1 27.78 14.92 11.13
C MET A 1 26.82 13.77 11.43
N GLN A 2 27.04 13.11 12.58
CA GLN A 2 26.26 12.06 13.24
C GLN A 2 25.71 10.89 12.40
N ALA A 3 26.43 9.77 12.43
CA ALA A 3 25.85 8.46 12.14
C ALA A 3 24.83 8.15 13.24
N PHE A 4 23.55 8.05 12.88
CA PHE A 4 22.57 7.40 13.74
C PHE A 4 22.77 5.89 13.59
N ALA A 5 23.66 5.33 14.41
CA ALA A 5 23.53 3.93 14.78
C ALA A 5 22.35 3.87 15.77
N GLU A 6 21.12 3.90 15.25
CA GLU A 6 19.94 3.58 16.06
C GLU A 6 19.99 2.09 16.40
N SER A 7 19.95 1.78 17.69
CA SER A 7 20.15 0.46 18.29
C SER A 7 19.30 -0.65 17.66
N ASP A 8 19.85 -1.87 17.56
CA ASP A 8 19.14 -3.12 17.18
C ASP A 8 17.98 -3.51 18.14
N ASN A 9 17.67 -2.64 19.10
CA ASN A 9 16.74 -2.84 20.19
C ASN A 9 15.41 -2.08 20.01
N GLN A 10 15.24 -1.34 18.91
CA GLN A 10 14.00 -0.60 18.65
C GLN A 10 12.96 -1.45 17.89
N PHE A 11 11.72 -1.40 18.37
CA PHE A 11 10.57 -2.05 17.75
C PHE A 11 9.49 -1.00 17.46
N CYS A 12 8.90 -1.03 16.26
CA CYS A 12 7.87 -0.08 15.82
C CYS A 12 6.47 -0.69 15.94
N LEU A 13 5.49 0.14 16.25
CA LEU A 13 4.09 -0.25 16.40
C LEU A 13 3.57 -0.83 15.07
N VAL A 14 2.99 -2.02 15.14
CA VAL A 14 2.23 -2.61 14.04
C VAL A 14 0.84 -1.97 14.04
N THR A 15 0.50 -1.28 12.96
CA THR A 15 -0.79 -0.58 12.79
C THR A 15 -1.74 -1.31 11.84
N ASN A 16 -1.24 -2.32 11.12
CA ASN A 16 -2.03 -3.22 10.30
C ASN A 16 -1.45 -4.63 10.33
N ALA A 17 -2.28 -5.66 10.48
CA ALA A 17 -1.84 -7.05 10.47
C ALA A 17 -1.12 -7.46 9.17
N SER A 18 -1.34 -6.75 8.05
CA SER A 18 -0.61 -6.97 6.80
C SER A 18 0.88 -6.62 6.86
N GLN A 19 1.32 -5.87 7.88
CA GLN A 19 2.73 -5.54 8.11
C GLN A 19 3.50 -6.72 8.74
N LEU A 20 2.81 -7.74 9.22
CA LEU A 20 3.40 -8.92 9.86
C LEU A 20 3.73 -10.00 8.84
N HIS A 21 4.97 -10.50 8.90
CA HIS A 21 5.53 -11.52 8.03
C HIS A 21 6.08 -12.69 8.85
N VAL A 22 6.19 -13.86 8.22
CA VAL A 22 6.90 -15.01 8.83
C VAL A 22 8.36 -14.63 9.05
N GLY A 23 8.88 -14.93 10.23
CA GLY A 23 10.25 -14.60 10.64
C GLY A 23 10.39 -13.23 11.31
N ASP A 24 9.34 -12.40 11.34
CA ASP A 24 9.39 -11.14 12.07
C ASP A 24 9.62 -11.39 13.56
N GLU A 25 10.51 -10.60 14.15
CA GLU A 25 10.71 -10.54 15.59
C GLU A 25 9.79 -9.48 16.19
N VAL A 26 9.00 -9.86 17.19
CA VAL A 26 8.00 -8.99 17.80
C VAL A 26 8.05 -9.04 19.31
N VAL A 27 7.61 -7.96 19.95
CA VAL A 27 7.26 -7.90 21.37
C VAL A 27 5.80 -7.55 21.52
N ILE A 28 5.15 -8.15 22.52
CA ILE A 28 3.76 -7.88 22.86
C ILE A 28 3.75 -7.01 24.11
N VAL A 29 3.13 -5.85 24.01
CA VAL A 29 3.23 -4.76 24.99
C VAL A 29 1.83 -4.25 25.33
N SER A 30 1.57 -3.92 26.58
CA SER A 30 0.49 -3.00 26.95
C SER A 30 1.10 -1.60 27.05
N ARG A 31 0.94 -0.83 25.97
CA ARG A 31 1.55 0.48 25.76
C ARG A 31 1.26 1.45 26.90
N ASP A 32 0.01 1.55 27.30
CA ASP A 32 -0.43 2.52 28.31
C ASP A 32 0.13 2.22 29.71
N TYR A 33 0.63 1.00 29.91
CA TYR A 33 1.26 0.53 31.15
C TYR A 33 2.78 0.32 31.02
N CYS A 34 3.37 0.64 29.87
CA CYS A 34 4.80 0.43 29.58
C CYS A 34 5.27 -1.01 29.90
N ALA A 35 4.40 -1.99 29.67
CA ALA A 35 4.58 -3.36 30.16
C ALA A 35 4.65 -4.34 28.98
N ALA A 36 5.73 -5.10 28.86
CA ALA A 36 5.89 -6.18 27.87
C ALA A 36 5.77 -7.57 28.51
N ILE A 37 5.39 -8.58 27.72
CA ILE A 37 5.49 -9.98 28.13
C ILE A 37 6.95 -10.28 28.49
N SER A 38 7.19 -10.83 29.68
CA SER A 38 8.53 -11.26 30.08
C SER A 38 8.77 -12.74 29.78
N LYS A 39 10.00 -13.20 29.96
CA LYS A 39 10.40 -14.61 29.94
C LYS A 39 10.07 -15.37 31.24
N TYR A 40 9.39 -14.73 32.21
CA TYR A 40 9.14 -15.30 33.54
C TYR A 40 7.67 -15.62 33.75
N GLU A 41 7.36 -16.88 34.02
CA GLU A 41 6.01 -17.34 34.31
C GLU A 41 5.62 -17.10 35.78
N ALA A 42 4.32 -16.94 36.01
CA ALA A 42 3.65 -16.93 37.30
C ALA A 42 2.29 -17.61 37.12
N SER A 43 2.30 -18.95 37.09
CA SER A 43 1.11 -19.77 36.77
C SER A 43 -0.16 -19.25 37.46
N PRO A 44 -1.27 -19.05 36.72
CA PRO A 44 -1.48 -19.38 35.30
C PRO A 44 -1.09 -18.26 34.31
N TYR A 45 -0.24 -17.30 34.67
CA TYR A 45 0.06 -16.11 33.86
C TYR A 45 1.54 -16.04 33.46
N ILE A 46 1.88 -15.11 32.57
CA ILE A 46 3.25 -14.63 32.37
C ILE A 46 3.41 -13.27 33.04
N LYS A 47 4.50 -13.04 33.78
CA LYS A 47 4.78 -11.74 34.39
C LYS A 47 5.07 -10.70 33.32
N SER A 48 4.72 -9.44 33.57
CA SER A 48 5.21 -8.34 32.75
C SER A 48 6.60 -7.88 33.18
N CYS A 49 7.29 -7.17 32.28
CA CYS A 49 8.47 -6.39 32.58
C CYS A 49 8.39 -5.03 31.88
N HIS A 50 9.12 -4.04 32.39
CA HIS A 50 9.10 -2.67 31.85
C HIS A 50 9.77 -2.60 30.47
N VAL A 51 9.22 -1.77 29.59
CA VAL A 51 9.80 -1.32 28.32
C VAL A 51 9.62 0.19 28.17
N ASP A 52 10.55 0.85 27.49
CA ASP A 52 10.46 2.28 27.24
C ASP A 52 9.60 2.55 26.02
N VAL A 53 8.45 3.19 26.23
CA VAL A 53 7.55 3.61 25.16
C VAL A 53 7.99 4.97 24.63
N LEU A 54 8.31 5.02 23.35
CA LEU A 54 8.86 6.19 22.67
C LEU A 54 7.85 6.79 21.70
N GLN A 55 8.13 8.02 21.25
CA GLN A 55 7.44 8.65 20.10
C GLN A 55 5.90 8.61 20.23
N ASN A 56 5.37 8.98 21.41
CA ASN A 56 3.94 8.94 21.72
C ASN A 56 3.29 7.56 21.45
N GLY A 57 4.03 6.47 21.66
CA GLY A 57 3.52 5.12 21.48
C GLY A 57 3.84 4.47 20.14
N ALA A 58 4.48 5.19 19.21
CA ALA A 58 4.81 4.64 17.89
C ALA A 58 5.97 3.65 17.91
N ALA A 59 6.80 3.65 18.95
CA ALA A 59 7.91 2.72 19.11
C ALA A 59 8.11 2.31 20.56
N VAL A 60 8.81 1.20 20.77
CA VAL A 60 9.37 0.79 22.06
C VAL A 60 10.85 0.47 21.91
N GLU A 61 11.62 0.75 22.94
CA GLU A 61 13.00 0.28 23.05
C GLU A 61 13.08 -0.88 24.05
N VAL A 62 13.68 -1.98 23.59
CA VAL A 62 13.84 -3.21 24.37
C VAL A 62 15.27 -3.25 24.91
N ASN A 63 15.49 -2.56 26.04
CA ASN A 63 16.77 -2.53 26.76
C ASN A 63 16.83 -3.54 27.92
N ASN A 64 15.79 -4.36 28.07
CA ASN A 64 15.62 -5.28 29.17
C ASN A 64 15.62 -6.73 28.66
N ASP A 65 16.68 -7.47 28.96
CA ASP A 65 16.83 -8.88 28.57
C ASP A 65 15.75 -9.80 29.15
N SER A 66 14.91 -9.33 30.08
CA SER A 66 13.75 -10.07 30.58
C SER A 66 12.59 -10.12 29.59
N VAL A 67 12.54 -9.20 28.62
CA VAL A 67 11.46 -9.11 27.64
C VAL A 67 11.47 -10.36 26.75
N ALA A 68 10.30 -10.96 26.54
CA ALA A 68 10.14 -12.04 25.59
C ALA A 68 10.01 -11.45 24.18
N VAL A 69 11.08 -11.56 23.39
CA VAL A 69 11.04 -11.37 21.94
C VAL A 69 10.58 -12.66 21.29
N PHE A 70 9.63 -12.56 20.36
CA PHE A 70 9.03 -13.68 19.67
C PHE A 70 9.32 -13.63 18.18
N VAL A 71 9.81 -14.73 17.61
CA VAL A 71 9.81 -14.95 16.17
C VAL A 71 8.43 -15.45 15.77
N MET A 72 7.80 -14.76 14.82
CA MET A 72 6.49 -15.14 14.29
C MET A 72 6.60 -16.24 13.24
N GLU A 73 5.83 -17.30 13.40
CA GLU A 73 5.64 -18.34 12.40
C GLU A 73 4.17 -18.45 11.99
N LYS A 74 3.90 -19.02 10.81
CA LYS A 74 2.54 -19.16 10.27
C LYS A 74 2.25 -20.59 9.85
N SER A 75 1.02 -21.03 10.12
CA SER A 75 0.46 -22.29 9.62
C SER A 75 -0.92 -22.01 9.02
N GLY A 76 -1.01 -22.06 7.69
CA GLY A 76 -2.19 -21.55 6.98
C GLY A 76 -2.35 -20.04 7.19
N SER A 77 -3.50 -19.61 7.69
CA SER A 77 -3.78 -18.20 8.00
C SER A 77 -3.42 -17.78 9.42
N SER A 78 -3.12 -18.74 10.31
CA SER A 78 -2.94 -18.49 11.74
C SER A 78 -1.46 -18.43 12.16
N TRP A 79 -1.19 -17.65 13.19
CA TRP A 79 0.15 -17.32 13.68
C TRP A 79 0.54 -18.14 14.90
N SER A 80 1.84 -18.25 15.16
CA SER A 80 2.40 -18.75 16.41
C SER A 80 3.62 -17.92 16.78
N PHE A 81 3.83 -17.72 18.08
CA PHE A 81 4.89 -16.86 18.62
C PHE A 81 5.92 -17.73 19.33
N LYS A 82 7.15 -17.77 18.82
CA LYS A 82 8.24 -18.57 19.40
C LYS A 82 9.27 -17.66 20.05
N ASN A 83 9.45 -17.78 21.35
CA ASN A 83 10.62 -17.27 22.02
C ASN A 83 11.77 -18.28 21.92
N GLU A 84 13.00 -17.80 21.68
CA GLU A 84 14.17 -18.68 21.49
C GLU A 84 14.48 -19.52 22.73
N GLU A 85 14.43 -18.92 23.93
CA GLU A 85 14.80 -19.58 25.19
C GLU A 85 13.66 -20.40 25.78
N LYS A 86 12.42 -19.90 25.67
CA LYS A 86 11.26 -20.45 26.37
C LYS A 86 10.38 -21.35 25.51
N GLY A 87 10.52 -21.29 24.19
CA GLY A 87 9.66 -21.99 23.26
C GLY A 87 8.41 -21.17 22.90
N TRP A 88 7.29 -21.86 22.71
CA TRP A 88 6.08 -21.32 22.11
C TRP A 88 5.17 -20.68 23.12
N LEU A 89 4.68 -19.48 22.83
CA LEU A 89 3.61 -18.86 23.60
C LEU A 89 2.34 -19.71 23.50
N TRP A 90 1.73 -20.00 24.64
CA TRP A 90 0.73 -21.04 24.74
C TRP A 90 -0.45 -20.62 25.62
N ALA A 91 -1.66 -20.90 25.13
CA ALA A 91 -2.90 -20.76 25.88
C ALA A 91 -3.52 -22.14 26.17
N SER A 92 -4.31 -22.21 27.22
CA SER A 92 -5.00 -23.45 27.59
C SER A 92 -6.39 -23.15 28.11
N SER A 93 -7.35 -23.93 27.60
CA SER A 93 -8.75 -23.87 28.06
C SER A 93 -9.01 -24.72 29.31
N ARG A 94 -7.98 -25.41 29.83
CA ARG A 94 -8.08 -26.27 31.02
C ARG A 94 -7.94 -25.47 32.31
N VAL A 95 -7.12 -24.41 32.29
CA VAL A 95 -6.92 -23.51 33.43
C VAL A 95 -7.38 -22.12 33.01
N SER A 96 -8.16 -21.49 33.88
CA SER A 96 -8.65 -20.13 33.60
C SER A 96 -7.48 -19.16 33.54
N TYR A 97 -7.50 -18.30 32.53
CA TYR A 97 -6.49 -17.27 32.30
C TYR A 97 -5.12 -17.74 31.84
N GLU A 98 -4.99 -19.03 31.50
CA GLU A 98 -3.69 -19.63 31.24
C GLU A 98 -2.97 -19.00 30.04
N LEU A 99 -1.80 -18.44 30.32
CA LEU A 99 -0.77 -18.09 29.37
C LEU A 99 0.57 -18.58 29.92
N SER A 100 1.29 -19.35 29.12
CA SER A 100 2.57 -19.97 29.48
C SER A 100 3.44 -20.15 28.25
N PHE A 101 4.63 -20.73 28.44
CA PHE A 101 5.47 -21.22 27.36
C PHE A 101 5.39 -22.75 27.27
N SER A 102 5.51 -23.26 26.04
CA SER A 102 5.54 -24.69 25.75
C SER A 102 6.73 -25.03 24.85
N SER A 103 7.43 -26.13 25.14
CA SER A 103 8.41 -26.68 24.21
C SER A 103 7.77 -27.22 22.94
N ASP A 104 6.49 -27.59 23.01
CA ASP A 104 5.75 -28.17 21.90
C ASP A 104 5.32 -27.08 20.91
N LYS A 105 5.67 -27.28 19.64
CA LYS A 105 5.15 -26.44 18.56
C LYS A 105 3.63 -26.55 18.51
N PRO A 106 2.90 -25.42 18.44
CA PRO A 106 1.45 -25.42 18.24
C PRO A 106 1.06 -26.29 17.04
N LYS A 107 0.16 -27.25 17.27
CA LYS A 107 -0.43 -28.10 16.24
C LYS A 107 -1.95 -27.91 16.25
N ALA A 108 -2.54 -27.81 15.07
CA ALA A 108 -3.98 -27.59 14.88
C ALA A 108 -4.51 -26.29 15.50
N LYS A 109 -5.82 -26.05 15.36
CA LYS A 109 -6.49 -24.79 15.77
C LYS A 109 -6.35 -24.47 17.26
N SER A 110 -5.90 -25.37 18.14
CA SER A 110 -5.92 -25.15 19.59
C SER A 110 -4.95 -24.07 20.08
N ASN A 111 -3.79 -23.87 19.45
CA ASN A 111 -2.79 -22.88 19.91
C ASN A 111 -2.14 -22.05 18.81
N LEU A 112 -2.70 -22.13 17.60
CA LEU A 112 -2.47 -21.10 16.60
C LEU A 112 -3.36 -19.90 16.91
N ALA A 113 -2.85 -18.70 16.68
CA ALA A 113 -3.51 -17.44 16.97
C ALA A 113 -4.01 -16.75 15.70
N GLU A 114 -5.22 -16.22 15.75
CA GLU A 114 -5.66 -15.18 14.83
C GLU A 114 -5.19 -13.83 15.36
N VAL A 115 -4.67 -12.99 14.47
CA VAL A 115 -4.12 -11.66 14.81
C VAL A 115 -4.83 -10.60 13.98
N MET A 116 -5.45 -9.65 14.65
CA MET A 116 -6.06 -8.46 14.06
C MET A 116 -5.46 -7.21 14.72
N VAL A 117 -5.44 -6.10 13.98
CA VAL A 117 -4.96 -4.81 14.48
C VAL A 117 -6.02 -3.75 14.14
N ASN A 118 -6.48 -3.06 15.18
CA ASN A 118 -7.47 -2.00 15.08
C ASN A 118 -6.81 -0.69 14.62
N ALA A 119 -7.62 0.28 14.16
CA ALA A 119 -7.13 1.55 13.63
C ALA A 119 -6.32 2.40 14.64
N ASP A 120 -6.50 2.15 15.94
CA ASP A 120 -5.77 2.77 17.05
C ASP A 120 -4.46 2.02 17.43
N GLY A 121 -4.11 0.98 16.67
CA GLY A 121 -2.95 0.12 16.88
C GLY A 121 -3.15 -0.98 17.92
N ASN A 122 -4.33 -1.10 18.53
CA ASN A 122 -4.62 -2.17 19.47
C ASN A 122 -4.70 -3.51 18.74
N ALA A 123 -3.96 -4.50 19.23
CA ALA A 123 -3.95 -5.85 18.69
C ALA A 123 -4.96 -6.75 19.41
N ILE A 124 -5.63 -7.58 18.63
CA ILE A 124 -6.44 -8.71 19.11
C ILE A 124 -5.67 -9.97 18.76
N ILE A 125 -5.22 -10.71 19.77
CA ILE A 125 -4.57 -12.02 19.63
C ILE A 125 -5.50 -13.07 20.22
N GLU A 126 -6.15 -13.84 19.36
CA GLU A 126 -7.10 -14.90 19.72
C GLU A 126 -6.48 -16.28 19.45
N PHE A 127 -6.12 -17.00 20.51
CA PHE A 127 -5.71 -18.41 20.39
C PHE A 127 -6.92 -19.29 20.12
N GLY A 128 -6.84 -20.26 19.21
CA GLY A 128 -8.00 -21.11 18.90
C GLY A 128 -8.32 -22.20 19.96
N VAL A 129 -8.09 -21.92 21.24
CA VAL A 129 -8.67 -22.64 22.37
C VAL A 129 -10.15 -22.27 22.56
N LYS A 130 -10.93 -23.15 23.21
CA LYS A 130 -12.39 -22.96 23.37
C LYS A 130 -12.78 -21.77 24.25
N ASN A 131 -12.11 -21.62 25.39
CA ASN A 131 -12.35 -20.59 26.41
C ASN A 131 -11.01 -19.96 26.77
N TYR A 132 -11.04 -18.73 27.30
CA TYR A 132 -9.82 -18.02 27.71
C TYR A 132 -8.82 -17.95 26.56
N LYS A 133 -9.21 -17.27 25.48
CA LYS A 133 -8.51 -17.27 24.20
C LYS A 133 -7.89 -15.92 23.82
N TYR A 134 -8.33 -14.83 24.43
CA TYR A 134 -7.85 -13.49 24.10
C TYR A 134 -6.66 -13.11 24.99
N LEU A 135 -5.47 -12.94 24.42
CA LEU A 135 -4.32 -12.47 25.18
C LEU A 135 -4.53 -11.01 25.59
N LYS A 136 -4.40 -10.72 26.89
CA LYS A 136 -4.63 -9.40 27.46
C LYS A 136 -3.65 -9.10 28.60
N TYR A 137 -3.52 -7.82 28.90
CA TYR A 137 -2.74 -7.35 30.04
C TYR A 137 -3.64 -7.06 31.25
N ASN A 138 -3.24 -7.54 32.42
CA ASN A 138 -3.85 -7.21 33.69
C ASN A 138 -2.93 -6.25 34.45
N PRO A 139 -3.43 -5.07 34.88
CA PRO A 139 -2.65 -4.04 35.58
C PRO A 139 -1.94 -4.48 36.86
N LYS A 140 -2.21 -5.70 37.34
CA LYS A 140 -1.43 -6.36 38.41
C LYS A 140 -0.11 -6.96 37.90
N GLY A 141 0.43 -6.48 36.79
CA GLY A 141 1.75 -6.86 36.26
C GLY A 141 1.79 -8.24 35.61
N LYS A 142 0.72 -8.65 34.91
CA LYS A 142 0.62 -10.00 34.35
C LYS A 142 -0.15 -10.05 33.02
N PHE A 143 0.29 -10.92 32.13
CA PHE A 143 -0.38 -11.27 30.89
C PHE A 143 -1.07 -12.62 31.02
N GLY A 144 -2.28 -12.73 30.48
CA GLY A 144 -3.10 -13.95 30.53
C GLY A 144 -4.12 -13.98 29.40
N CYS A 145 -4.83 -15.10 29.26
CA CYS A 145 -5.86 -15.26 28.23
C CYS A 145 -7.28 -15.13 28.79
N TYR A 146 -8.12 -14.25 28.25
CA TYR A 146 -9.44 -13.96 28.79
C TYR A 146 -10.55 -14.44 27.86
N LEU A 147 -11.78 -14.49 28.41
CA LEU A 147 -12.92 -15.07 27.69
C LEU A 147 -13.41 -14.15 26.56
N TYR A 148 -13.29 -12.84 26.73
CA TYR A 148 -13.74 -11.82 25.79
C TYR A 148 -12.61 -10.84 25.46
N ASP A 149 -12.69 -10.21 24.29
CA ASP A 149 -11.71 -9.23 23.83
C ASP A 149 -11.76 -7.90 24.62
N ASP A 150 -12.88 -7.58 25.26
CA ASP A 150 -13.01 -6.41 26.14
C ASP A 150 -12.60 -6.71 27.59
N SER A 151 -12.11 -7.92 27.88
CA SER A 151 -11.66 -8.30 29.20
C SER A 151 -10.23 -7.81 29.45
N GLN A 152 -10.07 -6.86 30.38
CA GLN A 152 -8.78 -6.23 30.74
C GLN A 152 -8.21 -5.30 29.66
N GLU A 153 -6.95 -4.91 29.84
CA GLU A 153 -6.31 -3.84 29.07
C GLU A 153 -5.85 -4.30 27.69
N HIS A 154 -5.84 -3.33 26.78
CA HIS A 154 -5.37 -3.53 25.42
C HIS A 154 -3.87 -3.83 25.37
N ILE A 155 -3.51 -4.54 24.31
CA ILE A 155 -2.13 -4.86 23.95
C ILE A 155 -1.86 -4.36 22.54
N GLN A 156 -0.59 -4.22 22.21
CA GLN A 156 -0.07 -3.85 20.90
C GLN A 156 1.05 -4.82 20.55
N ILE A 157 1.26 -5.02 19.25
CA ILE A 157 2.40 -5.74 18.72
C ILE A 157 3.38 -4.69 18.22
N TYR A 158 4.61 -4.75 18.70
CA TYR A 158 5.72 -3.98 18.16
C TYR A 158 6.66 -4.93 17.44
N ARG A 159 7.04 -4.59 16.21
CA ARG A 159 7.90 -5.38 15.33
C ARG A 159 9.30 -4.78 15.28
N ARG A 160 10.34 -5.62 15.37
CA ARG A 160 11.74 -5.19 15.26
C ARG A 160 11.94 -4.59 13.87
N VAL A 161 12.58 -3.43 13.82
CA VAL A 161 12.94 -2.80 12.55
C VAL A 161 14.04 -3.64 11.90
N ARG A 162 13.73 -4.32 10.80
CA ARG A 162 14.74 -4.95 9.95
C ARG A 162 15.36 -3.88 9.07
N ARG A 163 16.69 -3.79 9.03
CA ARG A 163 17.41 -2.80 8.20
C ARG A 163 18.18 -3.49 7.09
N MET A 164 18.24 -2.83 5.94
CA MET A 164 19.07 -3.23 4.81
C MET A 164 19.80 -2.01 4.26
N ALA A 165 21.12 -2.11 4.06
CA ALA A 165 21.92 -0.97 3.61
C ALA A 165 21.51 -0.48 2.22
N SER A 166 21.23 -1.39 1.29
CA SER A 166 20.87 -1.01 -0.08
C SER A 166 20.01 -2.03 -0.80
N LEU A 167 19.16 -1.54 -1.70
CA LEU A 167 18.40 -2.34 -2.66
C LEU A 167 18.50 -1.70 -4.05
N THR A 168 18.76 -2.51 -5.07
CA THR A 168 18.71 -2.06 -6.47
C THR A 168 17.49 -2.68 -7.14
N LEU A 169 16.67 -1.85 -7.77
CA LEU A 169 15.50 -2.23 -8.55
C LEU A 169 15.76 -1.94 -10.01
N SER A 170 15.78 -2.96 -10.86
CA SER A 170 16.10 -2.81 -12.28
C SER A 170 14.86 -2.98 -13.15
N GLU A 171 14.69 -2.11 -14.15
CA GLU A 171 13.58 -2.28 -15.11
C GLU A 171 13.79 -3.49 -16.05
N ASP A 172 15.01 -4.03 -16.13
CA ASP A 172 15.37 -5.14 -17.01
C ASP A 172 15.50 -6.49 -16.28
N ALA A 173 15.26 -6.53 -14.95
CA ALA A 173 15.42 -7.75 -14.13
C ALA A 173 14.16 -8.08 -13.32
N ASP A 174 14.04 -9.36 -12.93
CA ASP A 174 13.04 -9.80 -11.97
C ASP A 174 13.42 -9.36 -10.55
N ASN A 175 12.75 -8.32 -10.03
CA ASN A 175 13.00 -7.79 -8.69
C ASN A 175 12.24 -8.56 -7.59
N THR A 176 11.38 -9.52 -7.96
CA THR A 176 10.48 -10.21 -7.02
C THR A 176 11.22 -10.92 -5.88
N PRO A 177 12.33 -11.65 -6.12
CA PRO A 177 13.08 -12.29 -5.03
C PRO A 177 13.64 -11.29 -4.02
N ALA A 178 14.28 -10.22 -4.52
CA ALA A 178 14.87 -9.18 -3.67
C ALA A 178 13.80 -8.41 -2.88
N LEU A 179 12.63 -8.15 -3.49
CA LEU A 179 11.50 -7.52 -2.81
C LEU A 179 10.87 -8.41 -1.74
N LYS A 180 10.82 -9.73 -1.96
CA LYS A 180 10.36 -10.68 -0.93
C LYS A 180 11.31 -10.72 0.26
N GLU A 181 12.62 -10.72 0.02
CA GLU A 181 13.62 -10.66 1.07
C GLU A 181 13.57 -9.33 1.84
N ALA A 182 13.44 -8.22 1.12
CA ALA A 182 13.40 -6.89 1.68
C ALA A 182 12.04 -6.50 2.30
N SER A 183 10.99 -7.33 2.16
CA SER A 183 9.64 -6.99 2.61
C SER A 183 9.59 -6.65 4.10
N GLY A 184 9.09 -5.45 4.41
CA GLY A 184 9.04 -4.89 5.76
C GLY A 184 10.38 -4.40 6.30
N CYS A 185 11.47 -4.44 5.52
CA CYS A 185 12.75 -3.85 5.90
C CYS A 185 12.76 -2.35 5.60
N LEU A 186 13.33 -1.57 6.51
CA LEU A 186 13.79 -0.21 6.24
C LEU A 186 15.10 -0.27 5.45
N VAL A 187 15.08 0.21 4.21
CA VAL A 187 16.22 0.23 3.32
C VAL A 187 16.82 1.62 3.28
N GLU A 188 18.09 1.74 3.66
CA GLU A 188 18.76 3.06 3.74
C GLU A 188 18.87 3.72 2.37
N SER A 189 19.15 2.95 1.32
CA SER A 189 19.26 3.44 -0.05
C SER A 189 18.63 2.48 -1.06
N VAL A 190 17.51 2.88 -1.67
CA VAL A 190 16.91 2.17 -2.80
C VAL A 190 17.25 2.87 -4.12
N ARG A 191 17.95 2.20 -5.03
CA ARG A 191 18.27 2.70 -6.37
C ARG A 191 17.32 2.10 -7.39
N LEU A 192 16.62 2.92 -8.16
CA LEU A 192 15.87 2.47 -9.32
C LEU A 192 16.75 2.63 -10.57
N GLU A 193 17.14 1.54 -11.23
CA GLU A 193 17.85 1.60 -12.51
C GLU A 193 16.85 1.88 -13.64
N ARG A 194 16.56 3.16 -13.81
CA ARG A 194 15.68 3.67 -14.86
C ARG A 194 15.98 5.13 -15.12
N THR A 195 15.90 5.52 -16.39
CA THR A 195 15.97 6.92 -16.81
C THR A 195 14.60 7.42 -17.22
N PHE A 196 14.24 8.62 -16.76
CA PHE A 196 13.10 9.37 -17.23
C PHE A 196 13.60 10.61 -17.96
N VAL A 197 13.24 10.74 -19.24
CA VAL A 197 13.65 11.88 -20.06
C VAL A 197 12.62 12.99 -19.91
N ALA A 198 13.05 14.23 -19.76
CA ALA A 198 12.16 15.40 -19.73
C ALA A 198 11.72 15.82 -21.15
N ASP A 199 11.16 14.87 -21.90
CA ASP A 199 10.68 15.03 -23.29
C ASP A 199 9.21 15.49 -23.38
N GLY A 200 8.57 15.71 -22.23
CA GLY A 200 7.16 16.06 -22.14
C GLY A 200 6.20 14.86 -22.29
N GLY A 201 6.74 13.66 -22.49
CA GLY A 201 5.98 12.41 -22.52
C GLY A 201 5.58 11.92 -21.13
N PHE A 202 4.58 11.05 -21.10
CA PHE A 202 4.19 10.31 -19.90
C PHE A 202 4.97 8.99 -19.76
N TYR A 203 5.23 8.60 -18.52
CA TYR A 203 5.83 7.31 -18.17
C TYR A 203 4.96 6.61 -17.13
N SER A 204 4.85 5.28 -17.18
CA SER A 204 4.22 4.52 -16.09
C SER A 204 5.23 4.19 -15.00
N LEU A 205 4.80 4.16 -13.74
CA LEU A 205 5.65 3.90 -12.57
C LEU A 205 4.89 3.03 -11.56
N CYS A 206 5.56 2.04 -10.99
CA CYS A 206 5.05 1.26 -9.86
C CYS A 206 6.21 1.01 -8.89
N LEU A 207 6.12 1.55 -7.67
CA LEU A 207 7.17 1.44 -6.65
C LEU A 207 6.71 0.53 -5.49
N PRO A 208 7.62 -0.19 -4.82
CA PRO A 208 7.29 -1.11 -3.74
C PRO A 208 7.27 -0.42 -2.35
N PHE A 209 7.41 0.90 -2.31
CA PHE A 209 7.44 1.74 -1.12
C PHE A 209 6.65 3.03 -1.37
N SER A 210 6.19 3.66 -0.30
CA SER A 210 5.44 4.91 -0.39
C SER A 210 6.36 6.14 -0.43
N LEU A 211 5.88 7.21 -1.08
CA LEU A 211 6.53 8.53 -1.11
C LEU A 211 5.51 9.59 -0.77
N ASN A 212 5.83 10.50 0.14
CA ASN A 212 5.05 11.72 0.38
C ASN A 212 5.55 12.89 -0.50
N SER A 213 4.97 14.08 -0.29
CA SER A 213 5.32 15.27 -1.08
C SER A 213 6.80 15.68 -0.95
N ASP A 214 7.39 15.53 0.23
CA ASP A 214 8.79 15.88 0.47
C ASP A 214 9.70 14.86 -0.20
N ASP A 215 9.40 13.57 -0.06
CA ASP A 215 10.14 12.48 -0.70
C ASP A 215 10.17 12.62 -2.23
N LEU A 216 9.02 12.97 -2.83
CA LEU A 216 8.91 13.24 -4.27
C LEU A 216 9.79 14.42 -4.68
N SER A 217 9.76 15.53 -3.94
CA SER A 217 10.57 16.70 -4.25
C SER A 217 12.07 16.43 -4.21
N GLN A 218 12.51 15.53 -3.31
CA GLN A 218 13.91 15.16 -3.13
C GLN A 218 14.39 14.11 -4.14
N SER A 219 13.60 13.06 -4.36
CA SER A 219 14.03 11.88 -5.12
C SER A 219 13.61 11.93 -6.60
N LEU A 220 12.54 12.66 -6.91
CA LEU A 220 11.95 12.82 -8.23
C LEU A 220 11.60 14.30 -8.50
N PRO A 221 12.60 15.20 -8.48
CA PRO A 221 12.36 16.64 -8.62
C PRO A 221 11.66 16.97 -9.94
N GLY A 222 10.63 17.82 -9.87
CA GLY A 222 9.89 18.26 -11.06
C GLY A 222 8.97 17.19 -11.67
N VAL A 223 8.74 16.07 -10.98
CA VAL A 223 7.79 15.05 -11.45
C VAL A 223 6.36 15.38 -11.05
N ALA A 224 5.46 15.40 -12.02
CA ALA A 224 4.02 15.34 -11.77
C ALA A 224 3.57 13.87 -11.69
N VAL A 225 3.02 13.46 -10.55
CA VAL A 225 2.47 12.12 -10.33
C VAL A 225 0.96 12.15 -10.51
N MET A 226 0.40 11.20 -11.25
CA MET A 226 -1.03 11.11 -11.49
C MET A 226 -1.56 9.69 -11.26
N ARG A 227 -2.68 9.61 -10.55
CA ARG A 227 -3.37 8.37 -10.18
C ARG A 227 -4.58 8.16 -11.08
N LEU A 228 -4.81 6.93 -11.53
CA LEU A 228 -6.03 6.57 -12.25
C LEU A 228 -7.24 6.71 -11.31
N VAL A 229 -8.23 7.51 -11.71
CA VAL A 229 -9.43 7.76 -10.87
C VAL A 229 -10.69 7.15 -11.46
N ARG A 230 -10.85 7.16 -12.79
CA ARG A 230 -12.05 6.62 -13.45
C ARG A 230 -11.80 6.30 -14.92
N ALA A 231 -12.67 5.48 -15.48
CA ALA A 231 -12.87 5.34 -16.92
C ALA A 231 -14.17 6.01 -17.32
N ILE A 232 -14.18 6.71 -18.45
CA ILE A 232 -15.33 7.46 -18.96
C ILE A 232 -15.65 6.94 -20.35
N SER A 233 -16.89 6.48 -20.54
CA SER A 233 -17.42 6.20 -21.86
C SER A 233 -17.68 7.50 -22.61
N LYS A 234 -17.07 7.67 -23.78
CA LYS A 234 -17.36 8.79 -24.68
C LYS A 234 -18.36 8.39 -25.76
N GLU A 235 -18.24 7.16 -26.26
CA GLU A 235 -19.08 6.52 -27.30
C GLU A 235 -19.13 5.01 -27.01
N SER A 236 -19.92 4.23 -27.78
CA SER A 236 -20.08 2.77 -27.57
C SER A 236 -18.75 2.03 -27.40
N ASP A 237 -17.73 2.44 -28.15
CA ASP A 237 -16.44 1.74 -28.27
C ASP A 237 -15.23 2.62 -27.90
N LYS A 238 -15.46 3.77 -27.24
CA LYS A 238 -14.39 4.70 -26.84
C LYS A 238 -14.40 4.94 -25.35
N VAL A 239 -13.25 4.69 -24.72
CA VAL A 239 -13.05 4.88 -23.29
C VAL A 239 -11.91 5.85 -23.05
N GLU A 240 -12.17 6.88 -22.26
CA GLU A 240 -11.16 7.81 -21.76
C GLU A 240 -10.79 7.41 -20.33
N PHE A 241 -9.51 7.20 -20.06
CA PHE A 241 -8.99 7.03 -18.71
C PHE A 241 -8.69 8.40 -18.13
N SER A 242 -9.32 8.71 -17.00
CA SER A 242 -9.10 9.97 -16.29
C SER A 242 -8.14 9.76 -15.14
N PHE A 243 -7.17 10.66 -15.04
CA PHE A 243 -6.14 10.67 -14.02
C PHE A 243 -6.17 11.97 -13.24
N SER A 244 -5.98 11.93 -11.92
CA SER A 244 -5.88 13.13 -11.09
C SER A 244 -4.45 13.28 -10.57
N ARG A 245 -3.95 14.52 -10.53
CA ARG A 245 -2.64 14.80 -9.93
C ARG A 245 -2.67 14.53 -8.43
N VAL A 246 -1.66 13.84 -7.93
CA VAL A 246 -1.47 13.54 -6.51
C VAL A 246 -0.09 14.01 -6.06
N ARG A 247 0.11 14.11 -4.74
CA ARG A 247 1.40 14.48 -4.11
C ARG A 247 1.97 13.34 -3.28
N GLU A 248 1.56 12.12 -3.59
CA GLU A 248 1.99 10.92 -2.90
C GLU A 248 2.02 9.74 -3.87
N ILE A 249 2.84 8.76 -3.54
CA ILE A 249 2.83 7.42 -4.12
C ILE A 249 2.56 6.45 -2.99
N ILE A 250 1.54 5.62 -3.18
CA ILE A 250 1.23 4.50 -2.30
C ILE A 250 1.96 3.25 -2.82
N ALA A 251 2.66 2.54 -1.92
CA ALA A 251 3.37 1.32 -2.25
C ALA A 251 2.52 0.30 -3.03
N GLY A 252 3.08 -0.22 -4.12
CA GLY A 252 2.49 -1.20 -5.01
C GLY A 252 1.45 -0.64 -5.97
N GLU A 253 0.93 0.57 -5.80
CA GLU A 253 -0.03 1.13 -6.75
C GLU A 253 0.66 1.62 -8.05
N PRO A 254 0.02 1.44 -9.22
CA PRO A 254 0.51 1.96 -10.47
C PRO A 254 0.10 3.43 -10.70
N TYR A 255 1.05 4.22 -11.19
CA TYR A 255 0.89 5.64 -11.52
C TYR A 255 1.34 5.92 -12.95
N ILE A 256 0.88 7.04 -13.49
CA ILE A 256 1.56 7.70 -14.61
C ILE A 256 2.28 8.93 -14.05
N ILE A 257 3.43 9.24 -14.62
CA ILE A 257 4.24 10.38 -14.25
C ILE A 257 4.60 11.19 -15.48
N LYS A 258 4.84 12.48 -15.29
CA LYS A 258 5.41 13.37 -16.29
C LYS A 258 6.57 14.11 -15.67
N VAL A 259 7.72 14.13 -16.34
CA VAL A 259 8.93 14.77 -15.84
C VAL A 259 9.04 16.17 -16.44
N GLU A 260 9.11 17.17 -15.56
CA GLU A 260 9.28 18.58 -15.91
C GLU A 260 10.56 19.08 -15.26
N GLY A 261 11.47 19.73 -16.01
CA GLY A 261 12.65 20.38 -15.43
C GLY A 261 14.00 19.67 -15.58
N GLY A 262 14.05 18.44 -16.09
CA GLY A 262 15.30 17.78 -16.49
C GLY A 262 15.24 16.25 -16.43
N ASP A 263 16.18 15.59 -17.09
CA ASP A 263 16.27 14.12 -17.06
C ASP A 263 16.57 13.62 -15.65
N ILE A 264 15.90 12.53 -15.26
CA ILE A 264 16.13 11.84 -13.99
C ILE A 264 16.78 10.51 -14.32
N ILE A 265 18.04 10.35 -13.91
CA ILE A 265 18.85 9.16 -14.22
C ILE A 265 19.06 8.37 -12.94
N ASN A 266 18.57 7.13 -12.93
CA ASN A 266 18.74 6.16 -11.86
C ASN A 266 18.46 6.72 -10.46
N PRO A 267 17.23 7.19 -10.18
CA PRO A 267 16.94 7.90 -8.93
C PRO A 267 17.19 7.02 -7.69
N VAL A 268 17.57 7.67 -6.61
CA VAL A 268 17.85 7.05 -5.31
C VAL A 268 16.86 7.56 -4.29
N PHE A 269 16.26 6.65 -3.53
CA PHE A 269 15.29 6.92 -2.48
C PHE A 269 15.91 6.51 -1.14
N LEU A 270 16.00 7.45 -0.20
CA LEU A 270 16.62 7.19 1.11
C LEU A 270 15.58 6.75 2.14
N ASN A 271 15.99 5.84 3.02
CA ASN A 271 15.22 5.37 4.19
C ASN A 271 13.79 4.96 3.82
N ARG A 272 13.65 4.00 2.91
CA ARG A 272 12.35 3.49 2.44
C ARG A 272 12.04 2.15 3.07
N GLU A 273 10.88 2.01 3.67
CA GLU A 273 10.35 0.69 4.00
C GLU A 273 9.80 0.01 2.75
N ILE A 274 10.18 -1.25 2.49
CA ILE A 274 9.56 -2.03 1.40
C ILE A 274 8.21 -2.55 1.88
N GLU A 275 7.18 -1.79 1.59
CA GLU A 275 5.79 -2.03 2.03
C GLU A 275 5.04 -3.02 1.11
N ALA A 276 5.50 -3.23 -0.12
CA ALA A 276 4.83 -4.09 -1.10
C ALA A 276 5.82 -5.01 -1.83
N ALA A 277 5.74 -6.31 -1.54
CA ALA A 277 6.47 -7.34 -2.28
C ALA A 277 5.80 -7.75 -3.61
N GLU A 278 4.53 -7.35 -3.80
CA GLU A 278 3.75 -7.60 -5.02
C GLU A 278 3.02 -6.32 -5.46
N PRO A 279 2.86 -6.08 -6.77
CA PRO A 279 2.15 -4.91 -7.28
C PRO A 279 0.64 -5.03 -7.04
N LYS A 280 -0.02 -3.90 -6.82
CA LYS A 280 -1.47 -3.80 -6.68
C LYS A 280 -2.12 -3.56 -8.04
N VAL A 281 -3.40 -3.92 -8.09
CA VAL A 281 -4.26 -3.69 -9.26
C VAL A 281 -5.27 -2.60 -8.93
N VAL A 282 -5.30 -1.55 -9.74
CA VAL A 282 -6.34 -0.51 -9.66
C VAL A 282 -7.38 -0.78 -10.73
N THR A 283 -8.65 -0.88 -10.33
CA THR A 283 -9.75 -1.21 -11.24
C THR A 283 -10.78 -0.09 -11.29
N VAL A 284 -11.17 0.28 -12.51
CA VAL A 284 -12.21 1.28 -12.81
C VAL A 284 -13.24 0.68 -13.76
N ASN A 285 -14.47 1.15 -13.69
CA ASN A 285 -15.58 0.61 -14.48
C ASN A 285 -16.16 1.66 -15.42
N ALA A 286 -16.50 1.25 -16.65
CA ALA A 286 -17.24 2.05 -17.63
C ALA A 286 -18.03 1.12 -18.57
N ASN A 287 -19.24 1.50 -18.99
CA ASN A 287 -20.10 0.70 -19.88
C ASN A 287 -20.27 -0.76 -19.44
N TYR A 288 -20.48 -1.03 -18.14
CA TYR A 288 -20.58 -2.39 -17.57
C TYR A 288 -19.31 -3.26 -17.73
N ASN A 289 -18.21 -2.69 -18.24
CA ASN A 289 -16.93 -3.32 -18.34
C ASN A 289 -15.99 -2.85 -17.23
N SER A 290 -15.08 -3.73 -16.86
CA SER A 290 -14.01 -3.48 -15.89
C SER A 290 -12.69 -3.30 -16.64
N TYR A 291 -11.94 -2.28 -16.26
CA TYR A 291 -10.62 -1.95 -16.78
C TYR A 291 -9.65 -1.88 -15.61
N SER A 292 -8.46 -2.45 -15.78
CA SER A 292 -7.46 -2.44 -14.72
C SER A 292 -6.19 -1.74 -15.16
N PHE A 293 -5.54 -1.04 -14.25
CA PHE A 293 -4.18 -0.57 -14.36
C PHE A 293 -3.32 -1.39 -13.40
N GLN A 294 -2.29 -2.05 -13.93
CA GLN A 294 -1.51 -3.06 -13.23
C GLN A 294 -0.03 -2.70 -13.27
N GLY A 295 0.59 -2.63 -12.10
CA GLY A 295 2.04 -2.53 -11.98
C GLY A 295 2.73 -3.88 -12.22
N THR A 296 4.04 -3.84 -12.46
CA THR A 296 4.88 -5.04 -12.46
C THR A 296 6.22 -4.77 -11.80
N PHE A 297 6.72 -5.73 -11.02
CA PHE A 297 8.07 -5.70 -10.43
C PHE A 297 9.07 -6.60 -11.16
N SER A 298 8.62 -7.29 -12.20
CA SER A 298 9.44 -8.14 -13.06
C SER A 298 9.06 -7.94 -14.53
N PRO A 299 9.92 -8.30 -15.50
CA PRO A 299 9.56 -8.24 -16.90
C PRO A 299 8.40 -9.19 -17.23
N VAL A 300 7.41 -8.72 -17.97
CA VAL A 300 6.20 -9.49 -18.32
C VAL A 300 6.03 -9.55 -19.84
N LEU A 301 5.74 -10.74 -20.36
CA LEU A 301 5.33 -10.89 -21.75
C LEU A 301 3.85 -10.49 -21.92
N LEU A 302 3.61 -9.33 -22.55
CA LEU A 302 2.26 -8.88 -22.86
C LEU A 302 1.77 -9.50 -24.17
N LYS A 303 0.61 -10.15 -24.13
CA LYS A 303 0.02 -10.84 -25.30
C LYS A 303 -0.46 -9.85 -26.36
N ALA A 304 -0.18 -10.15 -27.62
CA ALA A 304 -0.69 -9.41 -28.79
C ALA A 304 -2.13 -9.80 -29.17
N ASN A 305 -3.03 -9.86 -28.18
CA ASN A 305 -4.43 -10.24 -28.36
C ASN A 305 -5.39 -9.04 -28.22
N GLY A 306 -4.85 -7.83 -28.07
CA GLY A 306 -5.65 -6.62 -27.89
C GLY A 306 -6.22 -6.42 -26.49
N SER A 307 -5.98 -7.33 -25.53
CA SER A 307 -6.49 -7.22 -24.15
C SER A 307 -5.63 -6.34 -23.24
N THR A 308 -4.51 -5.81 -23.74
CA THR A 308 -3.62 -4.93 -22.97
C THR A 308 -3.22 -3.69 -23.77
N ARG A 309 -2.90 -2.62 -23.05
CA ARG A 309 -2.30 -1.39 -23.60
C ARG A 309 -1.21 -0.89 -22.65
N PHE A 310 -0.21 -0.21 -23.18
CA PHE A 310 0.80 0.47 -22.37
C PHE A 310 1.18 1.80 -23.01
N ILE A 311 1.86 2.66 -22.25
CA ILE A 311 2.30 3.97 -22.75
C ILE A 311 3.45 3.79 -23.74
N SER A 312 3.36 4.40 -24.91
CA SER A 312 4.40 4.38 -25.95
C SER A 312 5.74 4.91 -25.44
N SER A 313 6.82 4.58 -26.13
CA SER A 313 8.17 5.04 -25.78
C SER A 313 8.34 6.56 -25.80
N ASP A 314 7.55 7.26 -26.63
CA ASP A 314 7.49 8.73 -26.69
C ASP A 314 6.53 9.35 -25.66
N GLY A 315 5.85 8.52 -24.85
CA GLY A 315 4.95 8.98 -23.82
C GLY A 315 3.65 9.65 -24.30
N THR A 316 3.32 9.59 -25.59
CA THR A 316 2.20 10.37 -26.17
C THR A 316 0.88 9.62 -26.30
N ARG A 317 0.91 8.27 -26.31
CA ARG A 317 -0.28 7.45 -26.59
C ARG A 317 -0.23 6.08 -25.92
N LEU A 318 -1.40 5.45 -25.85
CA LEU A 318 -1.52 4.04 -25.50
C LEU A 318 -1.34 3.17 -26.74
N VAL A 319 -0.50 2.15 -26.65
CA VAL A 319 -0.18 1.23 -27.76
C VAL A 319 -0.47 -0.22 -27.39
N THR A 320 -0.71 -1.04 -28.41
CA THR A 320 -0.86 -2.50 -28.28
C THR A 320 0.51 -3.18 -28.24
N PRO A 321 0.68 -4.25 -27.45
CA PRO A 321 1.84 -5.12 -27.60
C PRO A 321 1.88 -5.74 -28.99
N ASN A 322 3.08 -5.87 -29.55
CA ASN A 322 3.35 -6.64 -30.77
C ASN A 322 3.55 -8.15 -30.48
N GLY A 323 3.62 -8.54 -29.20
CA GLY A 323 3.80 -9.93 -28.78
C GLY A 323 5.26 -10.38 -28.74
N GLU A 324 6.19 -9.46 -28.99
CA GLU A 324 7.62 -9.67 -28.95
C GLU A 324 8.25 -8.86 -27.81
N GLY A 325 9.37 -9.36 -27.27
CA GLY A 325 10.06 -8.73 -26.15
C GLY A 325 9.27 -8.81 -24.83
N GLN A 326 9.88 -8.27 -23.78
CA GLN A 326 9.25 -8.20 -22.46
C GLN A 326 8.93 -6.75 -22.11
N PHE A 327 7.74 -6.54 -21.57
CA PHE A 327 7.39 -5.28 -20.92
C PHE A 327 8.18 -5.18 -19.63
N LYS A 328 9.03 -4.16 -19.55
CA LYS A 328 10.00 -3.96 -18.48
C LYS A 328 9.35 -3.84 -17.09
N ALA A 329 10.12 -4.23 -16.06
CA ALA A 329 9.77 -4.12 -14.65
C ALA A 329 9.63 -2.65 -14.20
N MET A 330 9.05 -2.44 -13.00
CA MET A 330 8.87 -1.14 -12.35
C MET A 330 7.95 -0.18 -13.13
N ARG A 331 7.17 -0.72 -14.07
CA ARG A 331 6.24 -0.03 -14.96
C ARG A 331 4.83 -0.53 -14.72
N ALA A 332 3.87 0.08 -15.39
CA ALA A 332 2.47 -0.35 -15.37
C ALA A 332 1.84 -0.35 -16.77
N TYR A 333 0.85 -1.22 -16.96
CA TYR A 333 0.08 -1.40 -18.19
C TYR A 333 -1.41 -1.54 -17.87
N PHE A 334 -2.25 -1.29 -18.86
CA PHE A 334 -3.70 -1.42 -18.78
C PHE A 334 -4.13 -2.80 -19.25
N VAL A 335 -5.08 -3.38 -18.54
CA VAL A 335 -5.84 -4.58 -18.94
C VAL A 335 -7.24 -4.14 -19.29
N LEU A 336 -7.66 -4.54 -20.48
CA LEU A 336 -8.95 -4.25 -21.07
C LEU A 336 -9.85 -5.50 -20.98
N PRO A 337 -11.18 -5.34 -20.98
CA PRO A 337 -12.10 -6.48 -21.05
C PRO A 337 -11.80 -7.32 -22.29
N ASP A 338 -11.85 -8.63 -22.13
CA ASP A 338 -11.75 -9.59 -23.24
C ASP A 338 -13.03 -9.47 -24.08
N VAL A 339 -12.98 -8.69 -25.15
CA VAL A 339 -14.09 -8.59 -26.09
C VAL A 339 -14.08 -9.89 -26.90
N LYS A 340 -14.73 -10.92 -26.38
CA LYS A 340 -15.01 -12.15 -27.14
C LYS A 340 -15.69 -11.76 -28.45
N SER A 341 -14.96 -11.83 -29.55
CA SER A 341 -15.44 -11.86 -30.93
C SER A 341 -16.66 -10.98 -31.23
N SER A 342 -16.43 -9.74 -31.68
CA SER A 342 -17.15 -9.33 -32.89
C SER A 342 -16.50 -10.12 -34.04
N THR A 343 -17.10 -11.25 -34.39
CA THR A 343 -16.76 -11.98 -35.61
C THR A 343 -16.77 -11.00 -36.78
N THR A 344 -15.73 -11.06 -37.61
CA THR A 344 -15.42 -10.23 -38.79
C THR A 344 -15.08 -8.76 -38.53
N LEU A 345 -13.83 -8.40 -38.82
CA LEU A 345 -13.46 -7.28 -39.70
C LEU A 345 -12.00 -7.45 -40.13
N THR A 346 -11.84 -8.08 -41.30
CA THR A 346 -10.66 -7.92 -42.15
C THR A 346 -10.45 -6.42 -42.43
N GLY A 347 -9.23 -5.93 -42.18
CA GLY A 347 -8.80 -4.61 -42.61
C GLY A 347 -9.12 -3.47 -41.63
N ALA A 348 -8.12 -3.06 -40.85
CA ALA A 348 -7.88 -1.67 -40.44
C ALA A 348 -9.07 -0.79 -39.99
N ALA A 349 -10.04 -1.26 -39.18
CA ALA A 349 -11.02 -0.38 -38.53
C ALA A 349 -11.88 -1.10 -37.46
N ALA A 350 -11.31 -1.40 -36.29
CA ALA A 350 -12.06 -1.61 -35.04
C ALA A 350 -11.08 -1.56 -33.84
N GLN A 351 -10.22 -0.55 -33.80
CA GLN A 351 -9.44 -0.26 -32.59
C GLN A 351 -10.32 0.63 -31.72
N ASN A 352 -10.90 0.09 -30.65
CA ASN A 352 -11.52 0.92 -29.59
C ASN A 352 -10.54 2.05 -29.26
N VAL A 353 -11.00 3.30 -29.38
CA VAL A 353 -10.11 4.46 -29.19
C VAL A 353 -10.02 4.70 -27.69
N TYR A 354 -8.83 4.43 -27.13
CA TYR A 354 -8.51 4.72 -25.75
C TYR A 354 -7.70 6.01 -25.67
N SER A 355 -8.13 6.93 -24.83
CA SER A 355 -7.44 8.21 -24.60
C SER A 355 -7.16 8.41 -23.11
N VAL A 356 -6.14 9.22 -22.81
CA VAL A 356 -5.77 9.59 -21.44
C VAL A 356 -6.09 11.06 -21.25
N ASN A 357 -6.81 11.37 -20.17
CA ASN A 357 -7.12 12.73 -19.75
C ASN A 357 -6.56 12.94 -18.34
N VAL A 358 -5.96 14.12 -18.11
CA VAL A 358 -5.41 14.50 -16.82
C VAL A 358 -6.28 15.62 -16.25
N GLU A 359 -6.99 15.32 -15.17
CA GLU A 359 -7.72 16.28 -14.34
C GLU A 359 -6.71 17.20 -13.64
N THR A 360 -6.74 18.48 -13.99
CA THR A 360 -5.75 19.47 -13.53
C THR A 360 -6.13 20.17 -12.22
N SER A 361 -7.32 19.92 -11.65
CA SER A 361 -7.79 20.56 -10.42
C SER A 361 -7.76 19.61 -9.22
N ILE A 362 -7.06 20.01 -8.15
CA ILE A 362 -7.15 19.34 -6.84
C ILE A 362 -8.35 19.86 -6.01
N ASP A 363 -8.94 21.00 -6.35
CA ASP A 363 -10.09 21.59 -5.63
C ASP A 363 -11.02 22.37 -6.57
N ALA A 364 -11.78 21.69 -7.44
CA ALA A 364 -12.92 22.32 -8.09
C ALA A 364 -14.20 21.76 -7.46
N PRO A 365 -14.96 22.53 -6.66
CA PRO A 365 -16.28 22.08 -6.22
C PRO A 365 -17.11 21.78 -7.45
N THR A 366 -17.71 20.59 -7.48
CA THR A 366 -18.73 20.22 -8.47
C THR A 366 -19.90 21.19 -8.31
N ILE A 367 -19.88 22.32 -9.01
CA ILE A 367 -21.06 23.16 -9.11
C ILE A 367 -22.02 22.40 -10.01
N THR A 368 -22.98 21.73 -9.40
CA THR A 368 -24.19 21.25 -10.08
C THR A 368 -24.98 22.47 -10.54
N SER A 369 -24.60 23.02 -11.69
CA SER A 369 -25.33 24.14 -12.24
C SER A 369 -26.62 23.59 -12.87
N ASN A 370 -27.76 24.07 -12.37
CA ASN A 370 -29.03 23.86 -13.06
C ASN A 370 -28.92 24.56 -14.44
N PRO A 371 -29.17 23.87 -15.57
CA PRO A 371 -28.97 24.40 -16.93
C PRO A 371 -29.91 25.56 -17.30
N THR A 372 -30.71 26.05 -16.36
CA THR A 372 -31.67 27.15 -16.52
C THR A 372 -31.13 28.52 -16.08
N VAL A 373 -29.93 28.60 -15.51
CA VAL A 373 -29.35 29.87 -15.03
C VAL A 373 -28.17 30.27 -15.92
N ALA A 374 -28.27 31.46 -16.53
CA ALA A 374 -27.18 32.07 -17.30
C ALA A 374 -26.56 33.23 -16.53
N TYR A 375 -25.28 33.51 -16.80
CA TYR A 375 -24.57 34.67 -16.28
C TYR A 375 -23.93 35.47 -17.42
N ASP A 376 -23.80 36.78 -17.27
CA ASP A 376 -22.97 37.59 -18.17
C ASP A 376 -21.47 37.43 -17.86
N LEU A 377 -20.60 38.03 -18.68
CA LEU A 377 -19.14 37.98 -18.49
C LEU A 377 -18.65 38.63 -17.18
N SER A 378 -19.51 39.41 -16.51
CA SER A 378 -19.23 40.00 -15.20
C SER A 378 -19.76 39.16 -14.03
N GLY A 379 -20.32 37.96 -14.31
CA GLY A 379 -20.84 37.05 -13.29
C GLY A 379 -22.23 37.45 -12.77
N ARG A 380 -22.94 38.37 -13.43
CA ARG A 380 -24.31 38.73 -13.05
C ARG A 380 -25.30 37.77 -13.70
N LYS A 381 -26.30 37.32 -12.93
CA LYS A 381 -27.36 36.46 -13.44
C LYS A 381 -28.12 37.16 -14.58
N THR A 382 -28.36 36.44 -15.66
CA THR A 382 -29.03 36.93 -16.86
C THR A 382 -29.95 35.85 -17.46
N PHE A 383 -30.70 36.20 -18.51
CA PHE A 383 -31.53 35.24 -19.23
C PHE A 383 -30.71 34.44 -20.23
N LEU A 384 -31.03 33.15 -20.40
CA LEU A 384 -30.37 32.22 -21.32
C LEU A 384 -30.26 32.76 -22.76
N HIS A 385 -31.25 33.54 -23.20
CA HIS A 385 -31.34 34.11 -24.55
C HIS A 385 -30.92 35.58 -24.63
N SER A 386 -30.20 36.09 -23.62
CA SER A 386 -29.69 37.47 -23.66
C SER A 386 -28.69 37.62 -24.81
N LYS A 387 -28.79 38.74 -25.55
CA LYS A 387 -27.89 39.04 -26.67
C LYS A 387 -26.45 39.14 -26.20
N GLY A 388 -25.52 38.56 -26.96
CA GLY A 388 -24.09 38.55 -26.64
C GLY A 388 -23.60 37.22 -26.05
N ILE A 389 -22.46 37.24 -25.37
CA ILE A 389 -21.87 36.05 -24.75
C ILE A 389 -22.45 35.87 -23.35
N VAL A 390 -23.04 34.70 -23.11
CA VAL A 390 -23.52 34.27 -21.79
C VAL A 390 -22.76 33.02 -21.34
N ILE A 391 -22.66 32.82 -20.03
CA ILE A 391 -22.06 31.64 -19.40
C ILE A 391 -23.19 30.78 -18.83
N VAL A 392 -23.26 29.52 -19.28
CA VAL A 392 -24.24 28.53 -18.84
C VAL A 392 -23.47 27.25 -18.56
N ASP A 393 -23.60 26.71 -17.35
CA ASP A 393 -22.87 25.49 -16.95
C ASP A 393 -21.35 25.56 -17.20
N GLY A 394 -20.77 26.72 -16.89
CA GLY A 394 -19.34 26.98 -17.08
C GLY A 394 -18.91 27.14 -18.55
N LYS A 395 -19.84 27.04 -19.52
CA LYS A 395 -19.57 27.16 -20.96
C LYS A 395 -20.01 28.51 -21.50
N LYS A 396 -19.20 29.09 -22.39
CA LYS A 396 -19.53 30.33 -23.11
C LYS A 396 -20.44 30.02 -24.31
N ILE A 397 -21.58 30.70 -24.39
CA ILE A 397 -22.55 30.59 -25.48
C ILE A 397 -22.73 31.98 -26.10
N LEU A 398 -22.63 32.08 -27.43
CA LEU A 398 -22.88 33.33 -28.15
C LEU A 398 -24.30 33.32 -28.72
N ASN A 399 -25.17 34.19 -28.20
CA ASN A 399 -26.49 34.42 -28.76
C ASN A 399 -26.41 35.58 -29.77
N LYS A 400 -26.50 35.23 -31.05
CA LYS A 400 -26.64 36.20 -32.15
C LYS A 400 -28.12 36.58 -32.29
N GLN A 401 -28.39 37.76 -32.87
CA GLN A 401 -29.75 38.30 -33.03
C GLN A 401 -30.65 37.39 -33.84
#